data_AF-A0A940D9C7-F1
#
_entry.id   AF-A0A940D9C7-F1
#
_cell.length_a   1.000
_cell.length_b   1.000
_cell.length_c   1.000
_cell.angle_alpha   90.00
_cell.angle_beta   90.00
_cell.angle_gamma   90.00
#
_symmetry.space_group_name_H-M   'P 1'
#
loop_
_entity.id
_entity.type
_entity.pdbx_description
1 polymer ?
#
loop_
_entity_poly.entity_id
_entity_poly.type
_entity_poly.pdbx_seq_one_letter_code
_entity_poly.pdbx_strand_id
1 'polypeptide(L)'
;MKKLSIKLVIFLITASLLLLVTACPKISVSVTIQTIPVSTELKVDGVDYVSPVTLEMKINDNCAIQIMEKTADDSNAVSGDDVKYSFYRWNDGVT
;
A
#
# COMPACT_ATOMS: atom_id res chain seq x y z
N MET A 1 35.86 35.08 25.57
CA MET A 1 35.67 34.10 24.48
C MET A 1 35.92 32.71 25.05
N LYS A 2 34.89 31.83 25.14
CA LYS A 2 35.04 30.49 25.72
C LYS A 2 35.75 29.58 24.71
N LYS A 3 36.93 29.04 25.06
CA LYS A 3 37.66 28.10 24.20
C LYS A 3 36.87 26.78 24.13
N LEU A 4 36.54 26.37 22.91
CA LEU A 4 35.91 25.07 22.66
C LEU A 4 36.95 23.96 22.91
N SER A 5 36.60 22.93 23.69
CA SER A 5 37.53 21.86 24.01
C SER A 5 37.76 20.96 22.79
N ILE A 6 39.01 20.51 22.57
CA ILE A 6 39.37 19.63 21.45
C ILE A 6 38.52 18.35 21.45
N LYS A 7 38.18 17.82 22.62
CA LYS A 7 37.28 16.66 22.77
C LYS A 7 35.88 16.94 22.20
N LEU A 8 35.35 18.14 22.43
CA LEU A 8 34.03 18.55 21.92
C LEU A 8 34.05 18.75 20.40
N VAL A 9 35.16 19.26 19.85
CA VAL A 9 35.35 19.40 18.39
C VAL A 9 35.39 18.03 17.72
N ILE A 10 36.17 17.09 18.26
CA ILE A 10 36.27 15.73 17.71
C ILE A 10 34.90 15.03 17.78
N PHE A 11 34.17 15.17 18.88
CA PHE A 11 32.82 14.61 19.01
C PHE A 11 31.82 15.18 17.99
N LEU A 12 31.86 16.49 17.72
CA LEU A 12 31.01 17.12 16.71
C LEU A 12 31.36 16.65 15.29
N ILE A 13 32.64 16.46 14.99
CA ILE A 13 33.10 15.97 13.69
C ILE A 13 32.67 14.51 13.50
N THR A 14 32.84 13.64 14.51
CA THR A 14 32.44 12.24 14.39
C THR A 14 30.93 12.07 14.35
N ALA A 15 30.16 12.85 15.11
CA ALA A 15 28.70 12.84 15.04
C ALA A 15 28.17 13.33 13.69
N SER A 16 28.79 14.37 13.12
CA SER A 16 28.47 14.87 11.77
C SER A 16 28.80 13.82 10.70
N LEU A 17 30.00 13.21 10.76
CA LEU A 17 30.40 12.15 9.83
C LEU A 17 29.50 10.91 9.96
N LEU A 18 29.11 10.53 11.17
CA LEU A 18 28.17 9.43 11.42
C LEU A 18 26.77 9.74 10.84
N LEU A 19 26.28 10.98 10.96
CA LEU A 19 25.04 11.41 10.31
C LEU A 19 25.13 11.29 8.78
N LEU A 20 26.22 11.75 8.16
CA LEU A 20 26.41 11.68 6.71
C LEU A 20 26.46 10.23 6.18
N VAL A 21 27.05 9.29 6.93
CA VAL A 21 27.18 7.88 6.51
C VAL A 21 25.84 7.13 6.59
N THR A 22 24.86 7.62 7.34
CA THR A 22 23.53 6.98 7.48
C THR A 22 22.49 7.46 6.45
N ALA A 23 22.78 8.49 5.67
CA ALA A 23 21.88 8.98 4.63
C ALA A 23 21.98 8.11 3.36
N CYS A 24 21.35 6.94 3.39
CA CYS A 24 21.17 6.11 2.20
C CYS A 24 20.10 6.76 1.29
N PRO A 25 20.41 7.11 0.03
CA PRO A 25 19.42 7.64 -0.89
C PRO A 25 18.32 6.62 -1.12
N LYS A 26 17.10 6.97 -0.72
CA LYS A 26 15.93 6.11 -0.78
C LYS A 26 15.30 6.26 -2.16
N ILE A 27 15.65 5.36 -3.08
CA ILE A 27 15.13 5.37 -4.46
C ILE A 27 13.69 4.83 -4.43
N SER A 28 12.74 5.61 -4.92
CA SER A 28 11.35 5.20 -5.12
C SER A 28 10.97 5.14 -6.59
N VAL A 29 9.92 4.38 -6.88
CA VAL A 29 9.25 4.28 -8.18
C VAL A 29 7.75 4.45 -7.98
N SER A 30 7.10 5.09 -8.95
CA SER A 30 5.65 5.22 -8.98
C SER A 30 5.02 3.94 -9.49
N VAL A 31 4.10 3.35 -8.72
CA VAL A 31 3.37 2.14 -9.06
C VAL A 31 1.88 2.44 -9.07
N THR A 32 1.21 2.14 -10.17
CA THR A 32 -0.24 2.28 -10.31
C THR A 32 -0.91 0.92 -10.24
N ILE A 33 -1.85 0.78 -9.32
CA ILE A 33 -2.69 -0.41 -9.13
C ILE A 33 -4.08 -0.11 -9.70
N GLN A 34 -4.55 -0.97 -10.59
CA GLN A 34 -5.88 -0.89 -11.19
C GLN A 34 -6.56 -2.26 -11.06
N THR A 35 -7.88 -2.26 -10.89
CA THR A 35 -8.69 -3.46 -10.70
C THR A 35 -9.92 -3.42 -11.60
N ILE A 36 -10.48 -4.59 -11.86
CA ILE A 36 -11.80 -4.75 -12.45
C ILE A 36 -12.60 -5.65 -11.48
N PRO A 37 -13.72 -5.18 -10.93
CA PRO A 37 -14.32 -3.85 -11.11
C PRO A 37 -13.47 -2.69 -10.56
N VAL A 38 -13.73 -1.47 -11.04
CA VAL A 38 -13.15 -0.24 -10.47
C VAL A 38 -13.75 0.01 -9.08
N SER A 39 -13.13 0.92 -8.31
CA SER A 39 -13.55 1.21 -6.94
C SER A 39 -13.51 -0.02 -6.02
N THR A 40 -12.63 -0.98 -6.32
CA THR A 40 -12.40 -2.15 -5.47
C THR A 40 -11.48 -1.75 -4.32
N GLU A 41 -11.87 -2.15 -3.11
CA GLU A 41 -11.07 -1.96 -1.90
C GLU A 41 -9.82 -2.86 -1.94
N LEU A 42 -8.70 -2.32 -1.49
CA LEU A 42 -7.43 -3.04 -1.43
C LEU A 42 -6.60 -2.56 -0.24
N LYS A 43 -5.68 -3.41 0.21
CA LYS A 43 -4.66 -3.03 1.20
C LYS A 43 -3.27 -3.11 0.59
N VAL A 44 -2.47 -2.07 0.80
CA VAL A 44 -1.03 -2.08 0.50
C VAL A 44 -0.27 -2.00 1.82
N ASP A 45 0.48 -3.05 2.14
CA ASP A 45 1.16 -3.23 3.43
C ASP A 45 0.22 -3.04 4.64
N GLY A 46 -1.03 -3.47 4.49
CA GLY A 46 -2.08 -3.38 5.52
C GLY A 46 -2.83 -2.04 5.57
N VAL A 47 -2.38 -1.02 4.83
CA VAL A 47 -3.06 0.28 4.72
C VAL A 47 -4.15 0.22 3.66
N ASP A 48 -5.34 0.70 3.99
CA ASP A 48 -6.51 0.68 3.12
C ASP A 48 -6.44 1.72 1.97
N TYR A 49 -6.83 1.29 0.78
CA TYR A 49 -6.92 2.08 -0.44
C TYR A 49 -8.13 1.64 -1.29
N VAL A 50 -8.48 2.46 -2.27
CA VAL A 50 -9.49 2.16 -3.29
C VAL A 50 -8.84 2.30 -4.66
N SER A 51 -9.02 1.29 -5.50
CA SER A 51 -8.51 1.28 -6.89
C SER A 51 -9.34 2.19 -7.82
N PRO A 52 -8.71 2.91 -8.77
CA PRO A 52 -7.27 2.92 -9.03
C PRO A 52 -6.49 3.81 -8.05
N VAL A 53 -5.26 3.38 -7.72
CA VAL A 53 -4.36 4.14 -6.83
C VAL A 53 -2.93 4.14 -7.36
N THR A 54 -2.24 5.28 -7.24
CA THR A 54 -0.81 5.41 -7.55
C THR A 54 -0.03 5.67 -6.26
N LEU A 55 1.00 4.88 -6.02
CA LEU A 55 1.82 4.92 -4.79
C LEU A 55 3.31 5.01 -5.13
N GLU A 56 4.05 5.77 -4.33
CA GLU A 56 5.51 5.78 -4.37
C GLU A 56 6.04 4.62 -3.54
N MET A 57 6.68 3.66 -4.20
CA MET A 57 7.19 2.44 -3.60
C MET A 57 8.71 2.41 -3.67
N LYS A 58 9.38 1.92 -2.63
CA LYS A 58 10.83 1.81 -2.63
C LYS A 58 11.29 0.69 -3.56
N ILE A 59 12.36 0.94 -4.29
CA ILE A 59 13.03 -0.10 -5.06
C ILE A 59 13.72 -1.08 -4.08
N ASN A 60 13.68 -2.37 -4.41
CA ASN A 60 14.26 -3.48 -3.62
C ASN A 60 13.64 -3.68 -2.23
N ASP A 61 12.41 -3.19 -1.99
CA ASP A 61 11.62 -3.48 -0.80
C ASP A 61 10.50 -4.48 -1.14
N ASN A 62 10.00 -5.20 -0.15
CA ASN A 62 8.84 -6.08 -0.33
C ASN A 62 7.55 -5.31 -0.06
N CYS A 63 6.53 -5.54 -0.89
CA CYS A 63 5.20 -4.94 -0.71
C CYS A 63 4.14 -6.04 -0.82
N ALA A 64 3.21 -6.05 0.13
CA ALA A 64 2.05 -6.92 0.12
C ALA A 64 0.82 -6.15 -0.38
N ILE A 65 0.24 -6.62 -1.48
CA ILE A 65 -1.03 -6.11 -2.02
C ILE A 65 -2.11 -7.15 -1.76
N GLN A 66 -3.17 -6.75 -1.06
CA GLN A 66 -4.36 -7.58 -0.83
C GLN A 66 -5.54 -6.93 -1.54
N ILE A 67 -6.25 -7.69 -2.35
CA ILE A 67 -7.42 -7.22 -3.09
C ILE A 67 -8.65 -7.80 -2.42
N MET A 68 -9.60 -6.94 -2.02
CA MET A 68 -10.88 -7.40 -1.48
C MET A 68 -11.78 -7.82 -2.64
N GLU A 69 -12.45 -8.97 -2.53
CA GLU A 69 -13.33 -9.45 -3.59
C GLU A 69 -14.51 -8.49 -3.80
N LYS A 70 -14.74 -8.11 -5.06
CA LYS A 70 -15.89 -7.30 -5.47
C LYS A 70 -16.49 -7.91 -6.74
N THR A 71 -17.80 -8.14 -6.75
CA THR A 71 -18.51 -8.56 -7.96
C THR A 71 -18.60 -7.38 -8.93
N ALA A 72 -18.37 -7.63 -10.23
CA ALA A 72 -18.59 -6.60 -11.23
C ALA A 72 -20.08 -6.27 -11.34
N ASP A 73 -20.40 -4.98 -11.37
CA ASP A 73 -21.72 -4.46 -11.71
C ASP A 73 -21.76 -4.20 -13.21
N ASP A 74 -22.37 -5.12 -13.95
CA ASP A 74 -22.43 -5.09 -15.42
C ASP A 74 -23.70 -4.38 -15.94
N SER A 75 -24.59 -3.89 -15.07
CA SER A 75 -25.88 -3.30 -15.51
C SER A 75 -26.38 -2.15 -14.65
N ASN A 76 -26.88 -1.08 -15.29
CA ASN A 76 -27.49 0.05 -14.57
C ASN A 76 -28.97 -0.17 -14.20
N ALA A 77 -29.44 -1.42 -14.15
CA ALA A 77 -30.86 -1.73 -13.88
C ALA A 77 -31.22 -1.49 -12.41
N VAL A 78 -30.28 -1.75 -11.50
CA VAL A 78 -30.42 -1.57 -10.06
C VAL A 78 -29.17 -0.87 -9.56
N SER A 79 -29.32 0.13 -8.70
CA SER A 79 -28.17 0.81 -8.09
C SER A 79 -27.56 -0.04 -6.98
N GLY A 80 -26.24 -0.17 -6.96
CA GLY A 80 -25.49 -0.82 -5.88
C GLY A 80 -24.54 -1.88 -6.42
N ASP A 81 -23.78 -2.49 -5.53
CA ASP A 81 -22.86 -3.56 -5.90
C ASP A 81 -23.61 -4.87 -6.16
N ASP A 82 -23.20 -5.56 -7.23
CA ASP A 82 -23.69 -6.90 -7.52
C ASP A 82 -23.19 -7.92 -6.50
N VAL A 83 -23.97 -9.00 -6.33
CA VAL A 83 -23.63 -10.12 -5.45
C VAL A 83 -23.84 -11.45 -6.16
N LYS A 84 -22.89 -12.36 -6.01
CA LYS A 84 -22.99 -13.71 -6.58
C LYS A 84 -23.54 -14.69 -5.55
N TYR A 85 -24.70 -15.27 -5.84
CA TYR A 85 -25.25 -16.38 -5.06
C TYR A 85 -24.79 -17.72 -5.64
N SER A 86 -24.55 -18.69 -4.77
CA SER A 86 -24.33 -20.08 -5.14
C SER A 86 -25.22 -20.99 -4.29
N PHE A 87 -25.90 -21.93 -4.93
CA PHE A 87 -26.81 -22.87 -4.27
C PHE A 87 -26.14 -24.24 -4.19
N TYR A 88 -26.03 -24.79 -2.98
CA TYR A 88 -25.41 -26.10 -2.77
C TYR A 88 -26.38 -27.26 -3.05
N ARG A 89 -27.67 -27.08 -2.77
CA ARG A 89 -28.73 -28.06 -3.03
C ARG A 89 -30.05 -27.33 -3.25
N TRP A 90 -30.82 -27.81 -4.21
CA TRP A 90 -32.20 -27.40 -4.45
C TRP A 90 -33.12 -28.60 -4.19
N ASN A 91 -34.24 -28.39 -3.50
CA ASN A 91 -35.30 -29.37 -3.33
C ASN A 91 -36.62 -28.63 -3.56
N ASP A 92 -37.25 -28.86 -4.71
CA ASP A 92 -38.56 -28.31 -5.07
C ASP A 92 -39.73 -29.05 -4.38
N GLY A 93 -39.44 -30.16 -3.69
CA GLY A 93 -40.46 -30.98 -3.03
C GLY A 93 -41.18 -31.87 -4.05
N VAL A 94 -41.23 -33.17 -3.77
CA VAL A 94 -41.95 -34.13 -4.62
C VAL A 94 -43.45 -33.80 -4.61
N THR A 95 -44.04 -33.65 -5.80
CA THR A 95 -45.47 -33.42 -6.10
C THR A 95 -46.43 -34.34 -5.39
#